data_AF-A0A1Q5RXJ3-F1
#
_entry.id   AF-A0A1Q5RXJ3-F1
#
_cell.length_a   1.000
_cell.length_b   1.000
_cell.length_c   1.000
_cell.angle_alpha   90.00
_cell.angle_beta   90.00
_cell.angle_gamma   90.00
#
_symmetry.space_group_name_H-M   'P 1'
#
loop_
_entity.id
_entity.type
_entity.pdbx_description
1 polymer ?
#
loop_
_entity_poly.entity_id
_entity_poly.type
_entity_poly.pdbx_seq_one_letter_code
_entity_poly.pdbx_strand_id
1 'polypeptide(L)'
;MTETADDLSAPLGQNSPRRKRRLRLPFTAMQALAVLLGLFLVSFAGFAIFNRDPLGGEPMTRIAIREPKATDQKPAASSQGQESKREIKETPKQATPGDQKTVTMIDGSTGARHDVVIGSGDAADMGEAASAPPPVMAGIDPKLLEKSRYGMIPVVSDGLKPFNVYAADADRAKAARLPVVAIVIGGLGVGAAKTTDAIMKLPPAITLAFTPYGTDPGKLAERARAQRHEIFLQIPMEPYDFPDNDPGPQTLLTSLSTDQNMDRLYWHLSRMQ
;
A
#
# COMPACT_ATOMS: atom_id res chain seq x y z
N MET A 1 -30.06 94.65 25.68
CA MET A 1 -29.15 94.58 24.52
C MET A 1 -28.82 93.11 24.33
N THR A 2 -29.68 92.34 23.66
CA THR A 2 -29.79 92.17 22.18
C THR A 2 -28.90 91.03 21.69
N GLU A 3 -29.33 89.78 21.90
CA GLU A 3 -28.91 88.62 21.09
C GLU A 3 -30.06 87.58 20.98
N THR A 4 -31.30 88.05 20.87
CA THR A 4 -32.51 87.22 20.61
C THR A 4 -33.03 87.39 19.19
N ALA A 5 -32.18 87.67 18.21
CA ALA A 5 -32.65 88.12 16.88
C ALA A 5 -32.04 87.42 15.66
N ASP A 6 -31.16 86.42 15.81
CA ASP A 6 -30.48 85.80 14.66
C ASP A 6 -30.88 84.34 14.36
N ASP A 7 -31.86 83.80 15.10
CA ASP A 7 -32.28 82.38 14.98
C ASP A 7 -33.65 82.22 14.27
N LEU A 8 -34.06 83.23 13.48
CA LEU A 8 -35.38 83.31 12.83
C LEU A 8 -35.31 83.30 11.29
N SER A 9 -34.21 82.86 10.66
CA SER A 9 -34.05 82.98 9.20
C SER A 9 -33.42 81.79 8.45
N ALA A 10 -33.42 80.56 9.00
CA ALA A 10 -33.03 79.37 8.24
C ALA A 10 -34.26 78.45 7.95
N PRO A 11 -34.70 78.31 6.68
CA PRO A 11 -35.90 77.55 6.35
C PRO A 11 -35.67 76.04 6.18
N LEU A 12 -36.59 75.29 6.81
CA LEU A 12 -37.08 73.91 6.64
C LEU A 12 -36.29 72.93 5.74
N GLY A 13 -35.54 72.04 6.38
CA GLY A 13 -35.11 70.74 5.84
C GLY A 13 -35.91 69.58 6.43
N GLN A 14 -36.87 69.04 5.66
CA GLN A 14 -37.62 67.82 6.00
C GLN A 14 -36.71 66.59 6.02
N ASN A 15 -36.20 66.22 7.19
CA ASN A 15 -35.63 64.89 7.39
C ASN A 15 -36.74 63.95 7.91
N SER A 16 -37.43 63.29 6.97
CA SER A 16 -38.37 62.21 7.28
C SER A 16 -37.63 61.07 7.98
N PRO A 17 -37.95 60.69 9.24
CA PRO A 17 -37.35 59.52 9.83
C PRO A 17 -37.90 58.30 9.08
N ARG A 18 -37.03 57.65 8.28
CA ARG A 18 -37.29 56.33 7.70
C ARG A 18 -37.81 55.41 8.80
N ARG A 19 -39.11 55.15 8.79
CA ARG A 19 -39.80 54.28 9.74
C ARG A 19 -39.22 52.88 9.57
N LYS A 20 -38.22 52.50 10.38
CA LYS A 20 -37.73 51.12 10.43
C LYS A 20 -38.92 50.26 10.82
N ARG A 21 -39.51 49.55 9.85
CA ARG A 21 -40.51 48.50 10.10
C ARG A 21 -39.85 47.52 11.04
N ARG A 22 -40.15 47.64 12.34
CA ARG A 22 -39.78 46.63 13.33
C ARG A 22 -40.61 45.41 12.97
N LEU A 23 -40.01 44.43 12.28
CA LEU A 23 -40.59 43.10 12.19
C LEU A 23 -40.79 42.62 13.62
N ARG A 24 -42.03 42.62 14.08
CA ARG A 24 -42.41 42.03 15.36
C ARG A 24 -42.44 40.52 15.15
N LEU A 25 -41.28 39.89 15.27
CA LEU A 25 -41.22 38.44 15.44
C LEU A 25 -41.92 38.10 16.77
N PRO A 26 -42.75 37.05 16.82
CA PRO A 26 -43.50 36.68 18.03
C PRO A 26 -42.62 36.07 19.13
N PHE A 27 -41.30 36.05 18.93
CA PHE A 27 -40.33 35.44 19.83
C PHE A 27 -39.33 36.48 20.32
N THR A 28 -38.95 36.40 21.59
CA THR A 28 -37.91 37.27 22.15
C THR A 28 -36.54 36.86 21.60
N ALA A 29 -35.60 37.80 21.52
CA ALA A 29 -34.23 37.51 21.05
C ALA A 29 -33.56 36.40 21.88
N MET A 30 -33.90 36.29 23.16
CA MET A 30 -33.42 35.21 24.03
C MET A 30 -34.01 33.84 23.68
N GLN A 31 -35.28 33.76 23.28
CA GLN A 31 -35.88 32.50 22.82
C GLN A 31 -35.25 32.02 21.51
N ALA A 32 -34.96 32.94 20.58
CA ALA A 32 -34.27 32.60 19.34
C ALA A 32 -32.85 32.07 19.61
N LEU A 33 -32.12 32.68 20.54
CA LEU A 33 -30.79 32.24 20.94
C LEU A 33 -30.81 30.86 21.61
N ALA A 34 -31.77 30.62 22.50
CA ALA A 34 -31.93 29.34 23.18
C ALA A 34 -32.26 28.19 22.21
N VAL A 35 -33.14 28.43 21.23
CA VAL A 35 -33.46 27.44 20.20
C VAL A 35 -32.24 27.15 19.32
N LEU A 36 -31.47 28.16 18.96
CA LEU A 36 -30.25 27.99 18.13
C LEU A 36 -29.20 27.17 18.88
N LEU A 37 -28.93 27.48 20.14
CA LEU A 37 -28.01 26.71 21.00
C LEU A 37 -28.50 25.27 21.21
N GLY A 38 -29.80 25.08 21.42
CA GLY A 38 -30.41 23.75 21.53
C GLY A 38 -30.23 22.93 20.26
N LEU A 39 -30.48 23.53 19.09
CA LEU A 39 -30.27 22.90 17.79
C LEU A 39 -28.80 22.53 17.56
N PHE A 40 -27.88 23.41 17.95
CA PHE A 40 -26.44 23.16 17.87
C PHE A 40 -26.00 22.00 18.79
N LEU A 41 -26.51 21.94 20.01
CA LEU A 41 -26.21 20.84 20.93
C LEU A 41 -26.78 19.51 20.44
N VAL A 42 -28.00 19.50 19.90
CA VAL A 42 -28.62 18.28 19.36
C VAL A 42 -27.90 17.82 18.10
N SER A 43 -27.53 18.74 17.20
CA SER A 43 -26.78 18.38 15.99
C SER A 43 -25.37 17.89 16.34
N PHE A 44 -24.69 18.53 17.29
CA PHE A 44 -23.40 18.09 17.80
C PHE A 44 -23.48 16.73 18.48
N ALA A 45 -24.48 16.49 19.34
CA ALA A 45 -24.68 15.20 19.98
C ALA A 45 -25.01 14.10 18.98
N GLY A 46 -25.85 14.39 17.98
CA GLY A 46 -26.10 13.47 16.87
C GLY A 46 -24.81 13.17 16.09
N PHE A 47 -24.05 14.20 15.74
CA PHE A 47 -22.75 14.01 15.09
C PHE A 47 -21.80 13.17 15.95
N ALA A 48 -21.68 13.44 17.25
CA ALA A 48 -20.80 12.69 18.14
C ALA A 48 -21.21 11.21 18.33
N ILE A 49 -22.51 10.92 18.38
CA ILE A 49 -23.02 9.54 18.58
C ILE A 49 -22.95 8.72 17.29
N PHE A 50 -23.26 9.34 16.14
CA PHE A 50 -23.36 8.64 14.86
C PHE A 50 -22.09 8.72 14.01
N ASN A 51 -21.27 9.77 14.16
CA ASN A 51 -20.00 9.90 13.45
C ASN A 51 -18.88 9.18 14.21
N ARG A 52 -18.81 7.86 14.02
CA ARG A 52 -17.66 7.05 14.44
C ARG A 52 -16.56 7.23 13.40
N ASP A 53 -15.72 8.24 13.57
CA ASP A 53 -14.56 8.45 12.72
C ASP A 53 -13.35 7.70 13.32
N PRO A 54 -13.00 6.50 12.80
CA PRO A 54 -11.96 5.65 13.37
C PRO A 54 -10.53 6.20 13.16
N LEU A 55 -10.38 7.34 12.50
CA LEU A 55 -9.09 7.99 12.19
C LEU A 55 -8.94 9.37 12.87
N GLY A 56 -9.95 9.83 13.62
CA GLY A 56 -10.02 11.22 14.13
C GLY A 56 -9.21 11.55 15.37
N GLY A 57 -8.24 10.72 15.78
CA GLY A 57 -7.64 10.80 17.11
C GLY A 57 -6.12 10.66 17.23
N GLU A 58 -5.38 10.51 16.13
CA GLU A 58 -3.93 10.35 16.24
C GLU A 58 -3.22 11.71 16.14
N PRO A 59 -2.51 12.16 17.18
CA PRO A 59 -1.70 13.38 17.11
C PRO A 59 -0.52 13.15 16.16
N MET A 60 -0.66 13.59 14.91
CA MET A 60 0.38 13.55 13.90
C MET A 60 1.20 14.85 13.94
N THR A 61 2.46 14.76 14.37
CA THR A 61 3.44 15.85 14.20
C THR A 61 4.32 15.54 12.98
N ARG A 62 4.31 16.42 11.98
CA ARG A 62 5.17 16.30 10.80
C ARG A 62 6.43 17.12 11.05
N ILE A 63 7.56 16.45 11.23
CA ILE A 63 8.87 17.11 11.31
C ILE A 63 9.43 17.17 9.88
N ALA A 64 9.61 18.38 9.37
CA ALA A 64 10.23 18.58 8.06
C ALA A 64 11.74 18.33 8.16
N ILE A 65 12.22 17.26 7.52
CA ILE A 65 13.66 17.02 7.34
C ILE A 65 14.13 17.92 6.20
N ARG A 66 15.05 18.85 6.49
CA ARG A 66 15.71 19.66 5.46
C ARG A 66 16.80 18.82 4.80
N GLU A 67 16.69 18.62 3.49
CA GLU A 67 17.74 17.98 2.69
C GLU A 67 18.97 18.88 2.55
N PRO A 68 20.20 18.35 2.71
CA PRO A 68 21.39 19.03 2.27
C PRO A 68 21.55 18.89 0.74
N LYS A 69 21.49 20.04 0.08
CA LYS A 69 21.74 20.32 -1.35
C LYS A 69 22.85 19.45 -1.96
N ALA A 70 22.49 18.65 -2.97
CA ALA A 70 23.41 17.93 -3.84
C ALA A 70 24.33 18.90 -4.61
N THR A 71 25.60 18.52 -4.76
CA THR A 71 26.56 19.23 -5.62
C THR A 71 26.62 18.50 -6.96
N ASP A 72 26.28 19.22 -8.02
CA ASP A 72 26.32 18.80 -9.42
C ASP A 72 27.71 18.30 -9.83
N GLN A 73 27.76 17.15 -10.54
CA GLN A 73 28.72 16.93 -11.62
C GLN A 73 28.31 15.78 -12.56
N LYS A 74 27.82 16.17 -13.75
CA LYS A 74 27.80 15.44 -15.04
C LYS A 74 29.14 15.77 -15.76
N PRO A 75 29.78 14.94 -16.62
CA PRO A 75 29.19 14.47 -17.89
C PRO A 75 29.69 13.22 -18.65
N ALA A 76 28.86 12.87 -19.65
CA ALA A 76 29.11 12.18 -20.94
C ALA A 76 29.34 10.65 -20.89
N ALA A 77 28.51 9.79 -21.50
CA ALA A 77 28.02 9.66 -22.89
C ALA A 77 28.99 9.01 -23.88
N SER A 78 28.51 7.89 -24.43
CA SER A 78 28.70 7.31 -25.76
C SER A 78 29.95 6.47 -26.10
N SER A 79 29.68 5.21 -26.49
CA SER A 79 30.09 4.68 -27.80
C SER A 79 29.32 3.39 -28.13
N GLN A 80 28.45 3.47 -29.14
CA GLN A 80 27.90 2.35 -29.90
C GLN A 80 28.92 1.85 -30.95
N GLY A 81 28.77 0.59 -31.36
CA GLY A 81 29.35 -0.01 -32.58
C GLY A 81 29.47 -1.52 -32.39
N GLN A 82 29.09 -2.42 -33.30
CA GLN A 82 28.68 -2.28 -34.69
C GLN A 82 28.10 -3.63 -35.13
N GLU A 83 27.02 -3.59 -35.90
CA GLU A 83 26.46 -4.73 -36.64
C GLU A 83 27.43 -5.24 -37.72
N SER A 84 27.37 -6.53 -38.03
CA SER A 84 27.85 -7.08 -39.31
C SER A 84 26.81 -8.00 -39.91
N LYS A 85 26.17 -7.47 -40.95
CA LYS A 85 25.25 -8.10 -41.89
C LYS A 85 26.07 -8.88 -42.93
N ARG A 86 25.71 -10.14 -43.19
CA ARG A 86 25.99 -10.82 -44.47
C ARG A 86 24.74 -11.55 -44.93
N GLU A 87 24.41 -11.30 -46.19
CA GLU A 87 23.20 -11.63 -46.90
C GLU A 87 23.60 -12.46 -48.12
N ILE A 88 23.04 -13.67 -48.31
CA ILE A 88 22.86 -14.31 -49.64
C ILE A 88 21.62 -15.23 -49.62
N LYS A 89 20.54 -14.74 -50.27
CA LYS A 89 19.70 -15.35 -51.34
C LYS A 89 18.98 -16.72 -51.16
N GLU A 90 17.64 -16.62 -51.06
CA GLU A 90 16.50 -17.35 -51.68
C GLU A 90 16.77 -18.57 -52.61
N THR A 91 15.93 -19.63 -52.79
CA THR A 91 14.49 -19.95 -52.59
C THR A 91 14.29 -21.52 -52.79
N PRO A 92 13.08 -22.13 -52.95
CA PRO A 92 12.19 -22.70 -51.92
C PRO A 92 11.91 -24.22 -52.07
N LYS A 93 11.40 -24.92 -51.03
CA LYS A 93 10.55 -26.13 -51.23
C LYS A 93 9.73 -26.53 -49.99
N GLN A 94 8.48 -26.88 -50.28
CA GLN A 94 7.37 -27.24 -49.40
C GLN A 94 7.47 -28.62 -48.73
N ALA A 95 6.68 -28.73 -47.66
CA ALA A 95 5.96 -29.89 -47.13
C ALA A 95 6.71 -30.91 -46.26
N THR A 96 6.26 -30.98 -45.00
CA THR A 96 6.57 -32.03 -44.01
C THR A 96 5.25 -32.67 -43.58
N PRO A 97 5.09 -33.99 -43.67
CA PRO A 97 4.41 -34.79 -42.67
C PRO A 97 5.45 -35.41 -41.73
N GLY A 98 5.11 -35.47 -40.44
CA GLY A 98 6.05 -35.83 -39.38
C GLY A 98 6.59 -37.25 -39.46
N ASP A 99 7.78 -37.45 -38.90
CA ASP A 99 8.02 -38.57 -37.98
C ASP A 99 9.31 -38.36 -37.15
N GLN A 100 9.14 -38.55 -35.85
CA GLN A 100 10.04 -39.06 -34.82
C GLN A 100 11.57 -38.81 -34.93
N LYS A 101 12.10 -38.05 -33.96
CA LYS A 101 13.53 -37.72 -33.82
C LYS A 101 14.20 -38.62 -32.77
N THR A 102 15.01 -39.58 -33.21
CA THR A 102 15.91 -40.38 -32.37
C THR A 102 17.17 -39.58 -32.04
N VAL A 103 17.55 -39.49 -30.76
CA VAL A 103 18.82 -38.88 -30.33
C VAL A 103 19.69 -39.97 -29.72
N THR A 104 20.81 -40.26 -30.37
CA THR A 104 21.79 -41.25 -29.89
C THR A 104 22.77 -40.56 -28.95
N MET A 105 22.79 -40.94 -27.68
CA MET A 105 23.77 -40.44 -26.71
C MET A 105 24.92 -41.44 -26.60
N ILE A 106 26.14 -40.99 -26.88
CA ILE A 106 27.36 -41.78 -26.76
C ILE A 106 28.07 -41.33 -25.47
N ASP A 107 28.21 -42.23 -24.50
CA ASP A 107 28.99 -41.99 -23.28
C ASP A 107 30.48 -42.06 -23.61
N GLY A 108 31.17 -40.93 -23.42
CA GLY A 108 32.58 -40.71 -23.75
C GLY A 108 33.59 -41.45 -22.87
N SER A 109 33.16 -42.27 -21.90
CA SER A 109 34.06 -43.04 -21.04
C SER A 109 33.98 -44.57 -21.22
N THR A 110 32.89 -45.11 -21.78
CA THR A 110 32.68 -46.57 -21.89
C THR A 110 32.21 -47.04 -23.27
N GLY A 111 31.89 -46.14 -24.20
CA GLY A 111 31.65 -46.48 -25.62
C GLY A 111 30.39 -47.31 -25.92
N ALA A 112 29.52 -47.54 -24.93
CA ALA A 112 28.26 -48.24 -25.12
C ALA A 112 27.19 -47.33 -25.75
N ARG A 113 26.41 -47.88 -26.70
CA ARG A 113 25.29 -47.19 -27.37
C ARG A 113 23.99 -47.58 -26.70
N HIS A 114 23.19 -46.58 -26.31
CA HIS A 114 21.84 -46.79 -25.81
C HIS A 114 20.83 -46.05 -26.70
N ASP A 115 19.90 -46.82 -27.27
CA ASP A 115 18.78 -46.30 -28.05
C ASP A 115 17.56 -46.21 -27.13
N VAL A 116 17.03 -44.98 -26.93
CA VAL A 116 15.78 -44.76 -26.20
C VAL A 116 14.72 -44.28 -27.18
N VAL A 117 13.68 -45.08 -27.34
CA VAL A 117 12.49 -44.75 -28.13
C VAL A 117 11.49 -44.04 -27.20
N ILE A 118 11.18 -42.77 -27.47
CA ILE A 118 10.09 -42.06 -26.79
C ILE A 118 8.80 -42.43 -27.53
N GLY A 119 8.27 -43.60 -27.18
CA GLY A 119 6.93 -44.03 -27.54
C GLY A 119 5.98 -43.76 -26.37
N SER A 120 4.90 -43.04 -26.67
CA SER A 120 3.66 -42.93 -25.88
C SER A 120 3.42 -44.11 -24.92
N GLY A 121 3.59 -43.83 -23.63
CA GLY A 121 3.25 -44.71 -22.52
C GLY A 121 2.55 -43.90 -21.43
N ASP A 122 1.33 -44.34 -21.11
CA ASP A 122 0.52 -44.01 -19.94
C ASP A 122 -0.04 -42.58 -19.81
N ALA A 123 -1.05 -42.32 -20.63
CA ALA A 123 -2.20 -41.50 -20.28
C ALA A 123 -3.02 -42.18 -19.16
N ALA A 124 -2.45 -42.29 -17.96
CA ALA A 124 -3.13 -42.77 -16.76
C ALA A 124 -2.44 -42.31 -15.46
N ASP A 125 -1.92 -41.07 -15.40
CA ASP A 125 -1.59 -40.42 -14.12
C ASP A 125 -1.67 -38.88 -14.20
N MET A 126 -2.67 -38.40 -14.93
CA MET A 126 -2.94 -36.97 -15.07
C MET A 126 -4.38 -36.69 -14.63
N GLY A 127 -4.73 -37.21 -13.45
CA GLY A 127 -6.03 -37.04 -12.81
C GLY A 127 -5.98 -36.44 -11.40
N GLU A 128 -4.81 -36.40 -10.75
CA GLU A 128 -4.74 -36.14 -9.30
C GLU A 128 -3.74 -35.05 -8.88
N ALA A 129 -3.29 -34.22 -9.84
CA ALA A 129 -2.46 -33.03 -9.55
C ALA A 129 -3.22 -31.69 -9.69
N ALA A 130 -4.54 -31.73 -9.94
CA ALA A 130 -5.39 -30.53 -10.08
C ALA A 130 -6.28 -30.24 -8.85
N SER A 131 -6.13 -31.01 -7.77
CA SER A 131 -6.96 -30.91 -6.57
C SER A 131 -6.12 -30.83 -5.30
N ALA A 132 -4.96 -30.18 -5.34
CA ALA A 132 -4.32 -29.73 -4.11
C ALA A 132 -5.12 -28.51 -3.61
N PRO A 133 -5.81 -28.58 -2.45
CA PRO A 133 -6.34 -27.37 -1.84
C PRO A 133 -5.18 -26.36 -1.69
N PRO A 134 -5.42 -25.05 -1.87
CA PRO A 134 -4.38 -24.07 -1.63
C PRO A 134 -3.79 -24.33 -0.24
N PRO A 135 -2.46 -24.23 -0.05
CA PRO A 135 -1.85 -24.45 1.25
C PRO A 135 -2.61 -23.59 2.24
N VAL A 136 -3.29 -24.23 3.18
CA VAL A 136 -3.91 -23.54 4.31
C VAL A 136 -2.75 -22.92 5.06
N MET A 137 -2.50 -21.65 4.76
CA MET A 137 -1.42 -20.87 5.33
C MET A 137 -1.65 -20.83 6.83
N ALA A 138 -0.85 -21.60 7.57
CA ALA A 138 -1.04 -21.77 8.99
C ALA A 138 -0.93 -20.39 9.68
N GLY A 139 -2.00 -19.95 10.34
CA GLY A 139 -2.04 -18.66 11.04
C GLY A 139 -2.68 -17.50 10.28
N ILE A 140 -3.35 -17.75 9.16
CA ILE A 140 -4.06 -16.73 8.37
C ILE A 140 -5.56 -16.97 8.41
N ASP A 141 -6.32 -15.92 8.73
CA ASP A 141 -7.78 -15.98 8.69
C ASP A 141 -8.27 -15.81 7.24
N PRO A 142 -8.93 -16.84 6.64
CA PRO A 142 -9.42 -16.76 5.27
C PRO A 142 -10.49 -15.66 5.09
N LYS A 143 -11.16 -15.21 6.15
CA LYS A 143 -12.13 -14.11 6.09
C LYS A 143 -11.46 -12.76 5.83
N LEU A 144 -10.19 -12.64 6.16
CA LEU A 144 -9.39 -11.44 5.94
C LEU A 144 -8.67 -11.45 4.59
N LEU A 145 -9.03 -12.37 3.69
CA LEU A 145 -8.44 -12.48 2.36
C LEU A 145 -9.47 -12.26 1.26
N GLU A 146 -9.11 -11.43 0.29
CA GLU A 146 -9.87 -11.23 -0.94
C GLU A 146 -9.03 -11.67 -2.15
N LYS A 147 -9.68 -12.26 -3.15
CA LYS A 147 -9.01 -12.65 -4.39
C LYS A 147 -8.82 -11.44 -5.30
N SER A 148 -7.58 -11.07 -5.55
CA SER A 148 -7.19 -10.09 -6.56
C SER A 148 -6.64 -10.76 -7.83
N ARG A 149 -6.34 -9.97 -8.85
CA ARG A 149 -5.66 -10.44 -10.07
C ARG A 149 -4.26 -11.01 -9.82
N TYR A 150 -3.64 -10.64 -8.70
CA TYR A 150 -2.26 -11.03 -8.34
C TYR A 150 -2.19 -12.16 -7.31
N GLY A 151 -3.34 -12.63 -6.82
CA GLY A 151 -3.44 -13.58 -5.72
C GLY A 151 -4.34 -13.06 -4.61
N MET A 152 -4.32 -13.75 -3.47
CA MET A 152 -5.03 -13.28 -2.28
C MET A 152 -4.37 -11.98 -1.79
N ILE A 153 -5.17 -11.04 -1.27
CA ILE A 153 -4.71 -9.82 -0.63
C ILE A 153 -5.49 -9.62 0.68
N PRO A 154 -4.89 -8.96 1.69
CA PRO A 154 -5.57 -8.65 2.94
C PRO A 154 -6.74 -7.68 2.72
N VAL A 155 -7.89 -7.99 3.32
CA VAL A 155 -9.10 -7.17 3.31
C VAL A 155 -9.66 -7.01 4.71
N VAL A 156 -10.43 -5.94 4.93
CA VAL A 156 -11.24 -5.76 6.14
C VAL A 156 -12.55 -6.53 5.96
N SER A 157 -12.91 -7.38 6.93
CA SER A 157 -14.12 -8.20 6.86
C SER A 157 -14.79 -8.25 8.23
N ASP A 158 -16.12 -8.12 8.29
CA ASP A 158 -16.92 -8.19 9.52
C ASP A 158 -16.40 -7.31 10.69
N GLY A 159 -15.81 -6.15 10.38
CA GLY A 159 -15.21 -5.24 11.38
C GLY A 159 -13.84 -5.68 11.91
N LEU A 160 -13.35 -6.85 11.48
CA LEU A 160 -11.99 -7.32 11.72
C LEU A 160 -11.02 -6.65 10.74
N LYS A 161 -9.96 -6.08 11.29
CA LYS A 161 -8.86 -5.50 10.51
C LYS A 161 -7.63 -6.40 10.63
N PRO A 162 -6.89 -6.69 9.55
CA PRO A 162 -5.65 -7.44 9.61
C PRO A 162 -4.67 -6.90 10.66
N PHE A 163 -4.57 -5.57 10.77
CA PHE A 163 -3.76 -4.89 11.80
C PHE A 163 -4.14 -5.27 13.25
N ASN A 164 -5.42 -5.55 13.53
CA ASN A 164 -5.85 -5.94 14.88
C ASN A 164 -5.73 -7.44 15.12
N VAL A 165 -6.01 -8.26 14.10
CA VAL A 165 -6.03 -9.73 14.20
C VAL A 165 -4.61 -10.29 14.25
N TYR A 166 -3.67 -9.66 13.55
CA TYR A 166 -2.28 -10.10 13.46
C TYR A 166 -1.30 -9.29 14.32
N ALA A 167 -1.81 -8.40 15.18
CA ALA A 167 -0.99 -7.65 16.13
C ALA A 167 -0.21 -8.60 17.04
N ALA A 168 1.01 -8.21 17.43
CA ALA A 168 1.73 -8.93 18.49
C ALA A 168 0.92 -8.95 19.79
N ASP A 169 1.10 -10.00 20.59
CA ASP A 169 0.61 -10.08 21.96
C ASP A 169 1.42 -9.13 22.86
N ALA A 170 1.19 -7.83 22.68
CA ALA A 170 1.62 -6.83 23.64
C ALA A 170 0.58 -6.75 24.75
N ASP A 171 1.04 -6.72 26.00
CA ASP A 171 0.17 -6.43 27.15
C ASP A 171 -0.30 -4.98 27.05
N ARG A 172 -1.38 -4.74 26.29
CA ARG A 172 -1.91 -3.39 26.02
C ARG A 172 -2.32 -2.68 27.30
N ALA A 173 -2.76 -3.42 28.32
CA ALA A 173 -3.12 -2.86 29.61
C ALA A 173 -1.89 -2.33 30.36
N LYS A 174 -0.77 -3.04 30.25
CA LYS A 174 0.53 -2.59 30.76
C LYS A 174 1.09 -1.44 29.91
N ALA A 175 0.91 -1.49 28.60
CA ALA A 175 1.32 -0.43 27.68
C ALA A 175 0.61 0.91 27.93
N ALA A 176 -0.64 0.87 28.42
CA ALA A 176 -1.38 2.09 28.79
C ALA A 176 -0.85 2.77 30.06
N ARG A 177 -0.03 2.07 30.87
CA ARG A 177 0.42 2.53 32.19
C ARG A 177 1.93 2.75 32.27
N LEU A 178 2.69 2.27 31.30
CA LEU A 178 4.15 2.31 31.28
C LEU A 178 4.64 2.80 29.92
N PRO A 179 5.82 3.45 29.84
CA PRO A 179 6.45 3.75 28.57
C PRO A 179 6.68 2.47 27.77
N VAL A 180 6.30 2.47 26.49
CA VAL A 180 6.47 1.35 25.57
C VAL A 180 7.35 1.75 24.41
N VAL A 181 8.20 0.80 23.98
CA VAL A 181 9.04 0.93 22.81
C VAL A 181 8.63 -0.16 21.82
N ALA A 182 8.42 0.21 20.56
CA ALA A 182 8.26 -0.71 19.45
C ALA A 182 9.54 -0.72 18.61
N ILE A 183 10.02 -1.91 18.25
CA ILE A 183 11.21 -2.09 17.43
C ILE A 183 10.80 -2.83 16.16
N VAL A 184 11.00 -2.18 15.02
CA VAL A 184 10.76 -2.77 13.69
C VAL A 184 12.09 -2.95 12.98
N ILE A 185 12.38 -4.16 12.54
CA ILE A 185 13.55 -4.46 11.72
C ILE A 185 13.11 -4.66 10.28
N GLY A 186 13.61 -3.81 9.38
CA GLY A 186 13.29 -3.84 7.96
C GLY A 186 14.33 -4.53 7.08
N GLY A 187 14.03 -4.63 5.79
CA GLY A 187 14.94 -5.19 4.79
C GLY A 187 14.98 -6.73 4.77
N LEU A 188 14.06 -7.40 5.47
CA LEU A 188 14.00 -8.85 5.46
C LEU A 188 13.58 -9.33 4.06
N GLY A 189 14.23 -10.39 3.58
CA GLY A 189 14.05 -10.91 2.23
C GLY A 189 15.17 -10.53 1.26
N VAL A 190 15.95 -9.48 1.53
CA VAL A 190 17.12 -9.12 0.69
C VAL A 190 18.24 -10.14 0.81
N GLY A 191 18.51 -10.63 2.03
CA GLY A 191 19.52 -11.66 2.30
C GLY A 191 18.91 -12.87 3.00
N ALA A 192 18.90 -14.04 2.34
CA ALA A 192 18.27 -15.25 2.86
C ALA A 192 18.82 -15.69 4.24
N ALA A 193 20.15 -15.70 4.40
CA ALA A 193 20.80 -16.09 5.65
C ALA A 193 20.47 -15.13 6.80
N LYS A 194 20.64 -13.82 6.59
CA LYS A 194 20.34 -12.79 7.61
C LYS A 194 18.87 -12.75 7.99
N THR A 195 17.98 -12.97 7.01
CA THR A 195 16.53 -13.01 7.26
C THR A 195 16.17 -14.22 8.12
N THR A 196 16.73 -15.39 7.80
CA THR A 196 16.52 -16.60 8.61
C THR A 196 17.06 -16.44 10.02
N ASP A 197 18.26 -15.89 10.16
CA ASP A 197 18.87 -15.60 11.45
C ASP A 197 18.03 -14.61 12.27
N ALA A 198 17.49 -13.57 11.64
CA ALA A 198 16.60 -12.62 12.30
C ALA A 198 15.35 -13.32 12.84
N ILE A 199 14.68 -14.15 12.02
CA ILE A 199 13.48 -14.89 12.42
C ILE A 199 13.76 -15.87 13.58
N MET A 200 14.94 -16.49 13.63
CA MET A 200 15.24 -17.52 14.63
C MET A 200 15.84 -16.98 15.92
N LYS A 201 16.58 -15.86 15.88
CA LYS A 201 17.36 -15.36 17.02
C LYS A 201 16.73 -14.17 17.72
N LEU A 202 15.88 -13.42 17.03
CA LEU A 202 15.24 -12.25 17.63
C LEU A 202 14.10 -12.67 18.55
N PRO A 203 13.89 -11.98 19.68
CA PRO A 203 12.73 -12.22 20.52
C PRO A 203 11.42 -11.90 19.77
N PRO A 204 10.31 -12.61 20.06
CA PRO A 204 9.01 -12.40 19.40
C PRO A 204 8.46 -10.98 19.50
N ALA A 205 8.89 -10.22 20.51
CA ALA A 205 8.53 -8.82 20.72
C ALA A 205 9.07 -7.87 19.63
N ILE A 206 9.99 -8.32 18.78
CA ILE A 206 10.51 -7.53 17.65
C ILE A 206 9.64 -7.77 16.43
N THR A 207 9.17 -6.68 15.84
CA THR A 207 8.38 -6.67 14.60
C THR A 207 9.31 -6.79 13.39
N LEU A 208 8.92 -7.62 12.42
CA LEU A 208 9.73 -7.94 11.25
C LEU A 208 9.09 -7.40 9.96
N ALA A 209 9.79 -6.53 9.24
CA ALA A 209 9.29 -5.93 8.01
C ALA A 209 10.02 -6.49 6.77
N PHE A 210 9.26 -7.11 5.88
CA PHE A 210 9.74 -7.83 4.72
C PHE A 210 9.62 -7.00 3.44
N THR A 211 10.60 -7.15 2.55
CA THR A 211 10.56 -6.59 1.21
C THR A 211 9.71 -7.47 0.28
N PRO A 212 9.05 -6.89 -0.73
CA PRO A 212 8.17 -7.64 -1.62
C PRO A 212 8.94 -8.48 -2.66
N TYR A 213 10.23 -8.16 -2.85
CA TYR A 213 11.13 -8.76 -3.83
C TYR A 213 12.00 -9.89 -3.27
N GLY A 214 11.91 -10.17 -1.97
CA GLY A 214 12.66 -11.25 -1.36
C GLY A 214 12.37 -12.61 -1.98
N THR A 215 13.28 -13.57 -1.79
CA THR A 215 13.05 -14.96 -2.22
C THR A 215 11.98 -15.60 -1.34
N ASP A 216 10.81 -15.85 -1.93
CA ASP A 216 9.65 -16.49 -1.28
C ASP A 216 9.16 -15.79 0.01
N PRO A 217 8.64 -14.55 -0.10
CA PRO A 217 8.23 -13.75 1.04
C PRO A 217 7.08 -14.39 1.83
N GLY A 218 6.22 -15.18 1.18
CA GLY A 218 5.15 -15.94 1.83
C GLY A 218 5.68 -16.96 2.82
N LYS A 219 6.63 -17.83 2.43
CA LYS A 219 7.22 -18.81 3.35
C LYS A 219 7.99 -18.17 4.51
N LEU A 220 8.64 -17.03 4.26
CA LEU A 220 9.34 -16.28 5.30
C LEU A 220 8.35 -15.67 6.31
N ALA A 221 7.23 -15.14 5.83
CA ALA A 221 6.15 -14.64 6.67
C ALA A 221 5.52 -15.74 7.53
N GLU A 222 5.21 -16.90 6.94
CA GLU A 222 4.69 -18.07 7.66
C GLU A 222 5.65 -18.49 8.79
N ARG A 223 6.96 -18.56 8.50
CA ARG A 223 7.97 -18.90 9.51
C ARG A 223 8.07 -17.84 10.62
N ALA A 224 8.00 -16.56 10.28
CA ALA A 224 8.02 -15.48 11.25
C ALA A 224 6.79 -15.50 12.17
N ARG A 225 5.60 -15.74 11.61
CA ARG A 225 4.35 -15.93 12.36
C ARG A 225 4.42 -17.15 13.28
N ALA A 226 5.03 -18.26 12.82
CA ALA A 226 5.24 -19.45 13.66
C ALA A 226 6.13 -19.16 14.89
N GLN A 227 7.06 -18.19 14.77
CA GLN A 227 7.88 -17.68 15.87
C GLN A 227 7.21 -16.54 16.66
N ARG A 228 5.92 -16.27 16.43
CA ARG A 228 5.11 -15.23 17.11
C ARG A 228 5.57 -13.80 16.87
N HIS A 229 6.33 -13.55 15.80
CA HIS A 229 6.61 -12.18 15.38
C HIS A 229 5.39 -11.54 14.73
N GLU A 230 5.17 -10.26 15.02
CA GLU A 230 4.35 -9.41 14.18
C GLU A 230 5.13 -9.04 12.92
N ILE A 231 4.44 -9.04 11.77
CA ILE A 231 5.06 -8.86 10.47
C ILE A 231 4.47 -7.67 9.72
N PHE A 232 5.31 -6.99 8.95
CA PHE A 232 4.93 -5.88 8.07
C PHE A 232 5.43 -6.13 6.65
N LEU A 233 4.69 -5.61 5.67
CA LEU A 233 5.14 -5.52 4.29
C LEU A 233 5.73 -4.12 4.03
N GLN A 234 6.96 -4.07 3.57
CA GLN A 234 7.60 -2.82 3.17
C GLN A 234 7.20 -2.48 1.74
N ILE A 235 6.49 -1.37 1.54
CA ILE A 235 6.07 -0.93 0.22
C ILE A 235 7.13 0.04 -0.33
N PRO A 236 7.80 -0.29 -1.44
CA PRO A 236 8.75 0.61 -2.08
C PRO A 236 8.02 1.84 -2.66
N MET A 237 8.50 3.03 -2.31
CA MET A 237 8.00 4.32 -2.78
C MET A 237 9.14 5.13 -3.38
N GLU A 238 8.81 6.09 -4.25
CA GLU A 238 9.77 6.96 -4.93
C GLU A 238 10.71 7.67 -3.93
N PRO A 239 12.03 7.43 -3.99
CA PRO A 239 13.01 8.23 -3.27
C PRO A 239 13.31 9.53 -4.01
N TYR A 240 14.00 10.46 -3.34
CA TYR A 240 14.35 11.76 -3.92
C TYR A 240 15.32 11.66 -5.11
N ASP A 241 16.14 10.63 -5.16
CA ASP A 241 17.17 10.37 -6.18
C ASP A 241 16.70 9.35 -7.24
N PHE A 242 15.40 9.17 -7.42
CA PHE A 242 14.87 8.37 -8.53
C PHE A 242 15.16 9.03 -9.88
N PRO A 243 15.62 8.29 -10.93
CA PRO A 243 15.76 6.84 -11.02
C PRO A 243 17.16 6.30 -10.69
N ASP A 244 18.11 7.13 -10.23
CA ASP A 244 19.47 6.69 -9.94
C ASP A 244 19.51 5.66 -8.79
N ASN A 245 18.58 5.76 -7.84
CA ASN A 245 18.31 4.76 -6.81
C ASN A 245 16.89 4.19 -7.00
N ASP A 246 16.78 3.08 -7.75
CA ASP A 246 15.51 2.41 -8.01
C ASP A 246 15.24 1.28 -7.00
N PRO A 247 14.22 1.41 -6.12
CA PRO A 247 13.84 0.36 -5.17
C PRO A 247 13.28 -0.91 -5.83
N GLY A 248 12.84 -0.83 -7.09
CA GLY A 248 12.35 -1.95 -7.87
C GLY A 248 11.22 -1.62 -8.84
N PRO A 249 10.83 -2.60 -9.68
CA PRO A 249 9.92 -2.38 -10.82
C PRO A 249 8.48 -2.01 -10.43
N GLN A 250 8.10 -2.22 -9.17
CA GLN A 250 6.74 -1.96 -8.65
C GLN A 250 6.73 -0.79 -7.66
N THR A 251 7.77 0.07 -7.68
CA THR A 251 7.84 1.25 -6.82
C THR A 251 6.63 2.15 -7.04
N LEU A 252 6.02 2.66 -5.97
CA LEU A 252 4.96 3.67 -6.10
C LEU A 252 5.58 5.01 -6.48
N LEU A 253 5.11 5.62 -7.57
CA LEU A 253 5.69 6.84 -8.11
C LEU A 253 4.68 7.99 -8.08
N THR A 254 5.17 9.19 -7.79
CA THR A 254 4.40 10.45 -7.83
C THR A 254 3.97 10.85 -9.24
N SER A 255 4.67 10.36 -10.26
CA SER A 255 4.37 10.58 -11.67
C SER A 255 3.28 9.67 -12.24
N LEU A 256 2.87 8.62 -11.51
CA LEU A 256 1.83 7.68 -11.93
C LEU A 256 0.44 8.11 -11.48
N SER A 257 -0.57 7.66 -12.21
CA SER A 257 -1.96 7.84 -11.78
C SER A 257 -2.27 7.03 -10.53
N THR A 258 -3.33 7.43 -9.81
CA THR A 258 -3.82 6.68 -8.65
C THR A 258 -4.09 5.22 -8.99
N ASP A 259 -4.76 4.94 -10.10
CA ASP A 259 -5.10 3.57 -10.51
C ASP A 259 -3.85 2.73 -10.77
N GLN A 260 -2.81 3.32 -11.36
CA GLN A 260 -1.53 2.64 -11.57
C GLN A 260 -0.83 2.33 -10.26
N ASN A 261 -0.81 3.27 -9.31
CA ASN A 261 -0.23 3.03 -7.98
C ASN A 261 -1.05 2.02 -7.17
N MET A 262 -2.38 2.02 -7.27
CA MET A 262 -3.25 1.02 -6.64
C MET A 262 -2.98 -0.38 -7.18
N ASP A 263 -2.76 -0.50 -8.48
CA ASP A 263 -2.41 -1.76 -9.10
C ASP A 263 -1.06 -2.30 -8.60
N ARG A 264 -0.03 -1.45 -8.54
CA ARG A 264 1.27 -1.79 -7.93
C ARG A 264 1.14 -2.16 -6.46
N LEU A 265 0.29 -1.45 -5.71
CA LEU A 265 0.02 -1.76 -4.30
C LEU A 265 -0.61 -3.15 -4.15
N TYR A 266 -1.58 -3.51 -4.97
CA TYR A 266 -2.21 -4.84 -4.94
C TYR A 266 -1.21 -5.94 -5.29
N TRP A 267 -0.28 -5.68 -6.20
CA TRP A 267 0.83 -6.59 -6.45
C TRP A 267 1.68 -6.81 -5.20
N HIS A 268 2.03 -5.75 -4.46
CA HIS A 268 2.81 -5.87 -3.21
C HIS A 268 2.04 -6.68 -2.17
N LEU A 269 0.77 -6.32 -1.94
CA LEU A 269 -0.11 -6.96 -0.96
C LEU A 269 -0.35 -8.44 -1.23
N SER A 270 -0.16 -8.92 -2.46
CA SER A 270 -0.31 -10.35 -2.78
C SER A 270 0.93 -11.19 -2.50
N ARG A 271 2.09 -10.56 -2.25
CA ARG A 271 3.36 -11.26 -2.00
C ARG A 271 3.40 -11.96 -0.65
N MET A 272 2.60 -11.49 0.31
CA MET A 272 2.64 -11.92 1.70
C MET A 272 1.24 -11.99 2.26
N GLN A 273 0.91 -13.10 2.92
CA GLN A 273 -0.26 -13.23 3.77
C GLN A 273 0.22 -13.59 5.19
#